data_AF-A0A845Z2S0-F1
#
_entry.id   AF-A0A845Z2S0-F1
#
_cell.length_a   1.000
_cell.length_b   1.000
_cell.length_c   1.000
_cell.angle_alpha   90.00
_cell.angle_beta   90.00
_cell.angle_gamma   90.00
#
_symmetry.space_group_name_H-M   'P 1'
#
loop_
_entity.id
_entity.type
_entity.pdbx_description
1 polymer ?
#
loop_
_entity_poly.entity_id
_entity_poly.type
_entity_poly.pdbx_seq_one_letter_code
_entity_poly.pdbx_strand_id
1 'polypeptide(L)'
;GVVAWEMAQQLQDLGEEVGLLALIDSYAPTILQEQIDDTFLTNSLVTDIGGIFGKELSISANELQQLLPEEQLNRILQEAKRLNILPPDISVKQMGRLFEVFKANLKAMHEYLPSPYSGRTVLFCASDEVSQRGWSSLATEAMEIYTIPGDHYGVLREPGVEVLAKQLETCLENRI
;
A
#
# COMPACT_ATOMS: atom_id res chain seq x y z
N GLY A 1 -2.26 2.42 -5.07
CA GLY A 1 -2.47 3.70 -5.80
C GLY A 1 -1.44 3.93 -6.88
N VAL A 2 -0.13 3.83 -6.58
CA VAL A 2 0.97 4.18 -7.50
C VAL A 2 0.84 3.57 -8.90
N VAL A 3 0.55 2.27 -9.02
CA VAL A 3 0.34 1.61 -10.32
C VAL A 3 -0.85 2.20 -11.08
N ALA A 4 -1.96 2.49 -10.38
CA ALA A 4 -3.13 3.10 -11.00
C ALA A 4 -2.86 4.53 -11.50
N TRP A 5 -2.01 5.28 -10.78
CA TRP A 5 -1.55 6.61 -11.20
C TRP A 5 -0.72 6.54 -12.49
N GLU A 6 0.21 5.57 -12.59
CA GLU A 6 0.98 5.34 -13.82
C GLU A 6 0.07 4.91 -14.98
N MET A 7 -0.88 3.99 -14.74
CA MET A 7 -1.85 3.58 -15.76
C MET A 7 -2.69 4.77 -16.25
N ALA A 8 -3.09 5.67 -15.35
CA ALA A 8 -3.88 6.84 -15.71
C ALA A 8 -3.09 7.84 -16.58
N GLN A 9 -1.80 8.03 -16.29
CA GLN A 9 -0.92 8.84 -17.15
C GLN A 9 -0.75 8.21 -18.54
N GLN A 10 -0.49 6.90 -18.62
CA GLN A 10 -0.35 6.23 -19.91
C GLN A 10 -1.64 6.30 -20.74
N LEU A 11 -2.81 6.15 -20.11
CA LEU A 11 -4.10 6.32 -20.79
C LEU A 11 -4.29 7.76 -21.29
N GLN A 12 -3.96 8.75 -20.47
CA GLN A 12 -4.02 10.17 -20.87
C GLN A 12 -3.10 10.47 -22.06
N ASP A 13 -1.88 9.94 -22.06
CA ASP A 13 -0.91 10.12 -23.15
C ASP A 13 -1.37 9.46 -24.46
N LEU A 14 -2.19 8.40 -24.35
CA LEU A 14 -2.85 7.76 -25.49
C LEU A 14 -4.13 8.49 -25.93
N GLY A 15 -4.54 9.55 -25.24
CA GLY A 15 -5.77 10.29 -25.50
C GLY A 15 -7.03 9.58 -25.00
N GLU A 16 -6.89 8.56 -24.15
CA GLU A 16 -8.00 7.85 -23.53
C GLU A 16 -8.51 8.59 -22.28
N GLU A 17 -9.82 8.56 -22.10
CA GLU A 17 -10.46 9.19 -20.95
C GLU A 17 -10.51 8.22 -19.75
N VAL A 18 -10.01 8.69 -18.61
CA VAL A 18 -10.14 7.99 -17.32
C VAL A 18 -11.22 8.69 -16.50
N GLY A 19 -12.39 8.06 -16.39
CA GLY A 19 -13.53 8.67 -15.71
C GLY A 19 -13.37 8.86 -14.20
N LEU A 20 -12.46 8.11 -13.55
CA LEU A 20 -12.11 8.28 -12.14
C LEU A 20 -10.79 7.57 -11.80
N LEU A 21 -9.84 8.29 -11.19
CA LEU A 21 -8.70 7.70 -10.49
C LEU A 21 -8.94 7.71 -8.97
N ALA A 22 -9.24 6.54 -8.40
CA ALA A 22 -9.45 6.37 -6.96
C ALA A 22 -8.17 5.85 -6.28
N LEU A 23 -7.64 6.61 -5.34
CA LEU A 23 -6.48 6.25 -4.51
C LEU A 23 -6.97 5.91 -3.10
N ILE A 24 -6.69 4.70 -2.63
CA ILE A 24 -7.07 4.25 -1.28
C ILE A 24 -5.80 4.21 -0.44
N ASP A 25 -5.75 5.08 0.55
CA ASP A 25 -4.67 5.28 1.52
C ASP A 25 -3.25 5.23 0.92
N SER A 26 -3.12 5.69 -0.33
CA SER A 26 -1.88 5.55 -1.09
C SER A 26 -0.99 6.74 -0.84
N TYR A 27 0.30 6.49 -0.63
CA TYR A 27 1.34 7.51 -0.60
C TYR A 27 1.94 7.70 -2.00
N ALA A 28 2.24 8.94 -2.34
CA ALA A 28 2.98 9.29 -3.54
C ALA A 28 4.46 8.93 -3.33
N PRO A 29 5.12 8.36 -4.33
CA PRO A 29 6.55 8.03 -4.26
C PRO A 29 7.44 9.22 -3.89
N THR A 30 7.04 10.44 -4.28
CA THR A 30 7.79 11.69 -4.07
C THR A 30 8.06 12.03 -2.62
N ILE A 31 7.27 11.50 -1.68
CA ILE A 31 7.45 11.73 -0.25
C ILE A 31 8.06 10.54 0.49
N LEU A 32 8.35 9.44 -0.22
CA LEU A 32 9.03 8.27 0.33
C LEU A 32 10.55 8.49 0.26
N GLN A 33 11.15 8.96 1.35
CA GLN A 33 12.57 9.31 1.41
C GLN A 33 13.46 8.22 2.03
N GLU A 34 12.86 7.10 2.46
CA GLU A 34 13.60 6.07 3.20
C GLU A 34 14.47 5.22 2.28
N GLN A 35 15.72 5.01 2.68
CA GLN A 35 16.61 4.10 1.96
C GLN A 35 16.08 2.67 2.09
N ILE A 36 15.87 2.01 0.96
CA ILE A 36 15.51 0.59 0.93
C ILE A 36 16.76 -0.24 1.18
N ASP A 37 16.89 -0.76 2.40
CA ASP A 37 17.85 -1.80 2.76
C ASP A 37 17.13 -3.08 3.25
N ASP A 38 17.89 -4.15 3.48
CA ASP A 38 17.33 -5.44 3.91
C ASP A 38 16.59 -5.35 5.27
N THR A 39 17.00 -4.42 6.14
CA THR A 39 16.35 -4.20 7.43
C THR A 39 14.99 -3.55 7.23
N PHE A 40 14.91 -2.50 6.40
CA PHE A 40 13.66 -1.87 6.02
C PHE A 40 12.71 -2.91 5.39
N LEU A 41 13.19 -3.66 4.40
CA LEU A 41 12.39 -4.67 3.69
C LEU A 41 11.78 -5.72 4.63
N THR A 42 12.57 -6.26 5.56
CA THR A 42 12.08 -7.29 6.49
C THR A 42 11.12 -6.73 7.54
N ASN A 43 11.37 -5.52 8.05
CA ASN A 43 10.43 -4.87 8.97
C ASN A 43 9.12 -4.48 8.28
N SER A 44 9.18 -3.95 7.05
CA SER A 44 7.98 -3.65 6.26
C SER A 44 7.15 -4.91 5.99
N LEU A 45 7.81 -6.05 5.71
CA LEU A 45 7.12 -7.33 5.53
C LEU A 45 6.37 -7.77 6.80
N VAL A 46 6.97 -7.62 7.98
CA VAL A 46 6.32 -7.93 9.28
C VAL A 46 5.09 -7.06 9.47
N THR A 47 5.23 -5.75 9.26
CA THR A 47 4.15 -4.77 9.39
C THR A 47 3.01 -5.07 8.41
N ASP A 48 3.31 -5.35 7.14
CA ASP A 48 2.29 -5.63 6.13
C ASP A 48 1.54 -6.92 6.40
N ILE A 49 2.23 -8.01 6.73
CA ILE A 49 1.57 -9.30 7.02
C ILE A 49 0.65 -9.18 8.24
N GLY A 50 1.10 -8.49 9.29
CA GLY A 50 0.24 -8.26 10.45
C GLY A 50 -0.92 -7.35 10.13
N GLY A 51 -0.57 -6.20 9.54
CA GLY A 51 -1.45 -5.12 9.15
C GLY A 51 -2.63 -5.61 8.33
N ILE A 52 -2.41 -6.35 7.23
CA ILE A 52 -3.44 -6.88 6.33
C ILE A 52 -4.48 -7.75 7.07
N PHE A 53 -4.05 -8.48 8.09
CA PHE A 53 -4.91 -9.40 8.84
C PHE A 53 -5.42 -8.82 10.16
N GLY A 54 -5.12 -7.55 10.47
CA GLY A 54 -5.50 -6.90 11.71
C GLY A 54 -4.86 -7.57 12.94
N LYS A 55 -3.63 -8.09 12.78
CA LYS A 55 -2.87 -8.77 13.83
C LYS A 55 -1.52 -8.13 13.96
N GLU A 56 -0.95 -8.19 15.15
CA GLU A 56 0.42 -7.74 15.38
C GLU A 56 1.34 -8.97 15.44
N LEU A 57 2.36 -9.00 14.58
CA LEU A 57 3.40 -10.02 14.67
C LEU A 57 4.34 -9.60 15.80
N SER A 58 4.48 -10.43 16.83
CA SER A 58 5.42 -10.19 17.94
C SER A 58 6.85 -10.49 17.50
N ILE A 59 7.37 -9.69 16.57
CA ILE A 59 8.72 -9.75 16.03
C ILE A 59 9.28 -8.33 16.04
N SER A 60 10.37 -8.13 16.78
CA SER A 60 11.02 -6.82 16.81
C SER A 60 12.11 -6.70 15.74
N ALA A 61 12.41 -5.47 15.32
CA ALA A 61 13.52 -5.20 14.41
C ALA A 61 14.87 -5.72 14.95
N ASN A 62 15.11 -5.56 16.26
CA ASN A 62 16.32 -6.06 16.93
C ASN A 62 16.41 -7.59 16.89
N GLU A 63 15.29 -8.28 17.09
CA GLU A 63 15.25 -9.74 16.97
C GLU A 63 15.64 -10.20 15.56
N LEU A 64 15.10 -9.56 14.51
CA LEU A 64 15.45 -9.91 13.13
C LEU A 64 16.92 -9.62 12.81
N GLN A 65 17.45 -8.49 13.28
CA GLN A 65 18.85 -8.09 13.06
C GLN A 65 19.86 -9.09 13.66
N GLN A 66 19.46 -9.86 14.69
CA GLN A 66 20.32 -10.88 15.30
C GLN A 66 20.32 -12.21 14.54
N LEU A 67 19.41 -12.39 13.58
CA LEU A 67 19.28 -13.60 12.77
C LEU A 67 20.01 -13.46 11.43
N LEU A 68 20.46 -14.58 10.88
CA LEU A 68 20.94 -14.61 9.50
C LEU A 68 19.79 -14.29 8.53
N PRO A 69 20.06 -13.67 7.36
CA PRO A 69 18.99 -13.32 6.40
C PRO A 69 18.08 -14.48 6.00
N GLU A 70 18.64 -15.68 5.87
CA GLU A 70 17.89 -16.91 5.57
C GLU A 70 17.01 -17.41 6.73
N GLU A 71 17.32 -17.03 7.97
CA GLU A 71 16.58 -17.38 9.18
C GLU A 71 15.45 -16.38 9.47
N GLN A 72 15.61 -15.11 9.08
CA GLN A 72 14.60 -14.06 9.28
C GLN A 72 13.26 -14.43 8.64
N LEU A 73 13.25 -14.88 7.38
CA LEU A 73 12.00 -15.30 6.72
C LEU A 73 11.34 -16.50 7.38
N ASN A 74 12.14 -17.45 7.89
CA ASN A 74 11.63 -18.59 8.64
C ASN A 74 10.95 -18.15 9.94
N ARG A 75 11.56 -17.20 10.65
CA ARG A 75 11.01 -16.62 11.90
C ARG A 75 9.67 -15.90 11.65
N ILE A 76 9.59 -15.12 10.58
CA ILE A 76 8.35 -14.44 10.15
C ILE A 76 7.27 -15.46 9.78
N LEU A 77 7.65 -16.48 9.00
CA LEU A 77 6.73 -17.55 8.58
C LEU A 77 6.15 -18.31 9.77
N GLN A 78 6.98 -18.67 10.76
CA GLN A 78 6.54 -19.37 11.96
C GLN A 78 5.52 -18.55 12.75
N GLU A 79 5.75 -17.26 12.90
CA GLU A 79 4.82 -16.38 13.63
C GLU A 79 3.52 -16.18 12.88
N ALA A 80 3.60 -15.94 11.57
CA ALA A 80 2.42 -15.81 10.73
C ALA A 80 1.56 -17.09 10.75
N LYS A 81 2.19 -18.28 10.80
CA LYS A 81 1.47 -19.55 11.01
C LYS A 81 0.87 -19.67 12.41
N ARG A 82 1.63 -19.33 13.45
CA ARG A 82 1.15 -19.34 14.85
C ARG A 82 -0.09 -18.47 15.03
N LEU A 83 -0.13 -17.33 14.35
CA LEU A 83 -1.25 -16.39 14.35
C LEU A 83 -2.38 -16.78 13.38
N ASN A 84 -2.28 -17.90 12.65
CA ASN A 84 -3.24 -18.31 11.61
C ASN A 84 -3.44 -17.20 10.55
N ILE A 85 -2.36 -16.51 10.16
CA ILE A 85 -2.34 -15.55 9.06
C ILE A 85 -2.05 -16.27 7.74
N LEU A 86 -1.05 -17.16 7.76
CA LEU A 86 -0.67 -17.96 6.60
C LEU A 86 -1.13 -19.41 6.75
N PRO A 87 -1.45 -20.11 5.64
CA PRO A 87 -1.78 -21.53 5.66
C PRO A 87 -0.69 -22.37 6.34
N PRO A 88 -1.02 -23.43 7.09
CA PRO A 88 -0.02 -24.23 7.80
C PRO A 88 0.97 -24.93 6.86
N ASP A 89 0.56 -25.20 5.63
CA ASP A 89 1.31 -25.90 4.58
C ASP A 89 2.16 -24.97 3.70
N ILE A 90 2.11 -23.64 3.87
CA ILE A 90 2.98 -22.75 3.11
C ILE A 90 4.45 -23.10 3.37
N SER A 91 5.21 -23.32 2.29
CA SER A 91 6.63 -23.63 2.39
C SER A 91 7.46 -22.36 2.49
N VAL A 92 8.65 -22.50 3.08
CA VAL A 92 9.68 -21.44 3.11
C VAL A 92 10.03 -20.96 1.71
N LYS A 93 10.05 -21.87 0.72
CA LYS A 93 10.31 -21.54 -0.68
C LYS A 93 9.21 -20.66 -1.29
N GLN A 94 7.94 -20.93 -0.97
CA GLN A 94 6.83 -20.07 -1.39
C GLN A 94 6.92 -18.70 -0.72
N MET A 95 7.20 -18.67 0.58
CA MET A 95 7.39 -17.42 1.33
C MET A 95 8.53 -16.58 0.74
N GLY A 96 9.68 -17.20 0.42
CA GLY A 96 10.80 -16.53 -0.25
C GLY A 96 10.42 -15.94 -1.60
N ARG A 97 9.63 -16.65 -2.42
CA ARG A 97 9.14 -16.10 -3.71
C ARG A 97 8.24 -14.88 -3.52
N LEU A 98 7.33 -14.93 -2.54
CA LEU A 98 6.47 -13.79 -2.22
C LEU A 98 7.30 -12.61 -1.73
N PHE A 99 8.34 -12.87 -0.94
CA PHE A 99 9.27 -11.83 -0.50
C PHE A 99 10.06 -11.22 -1.66
N GLU A 100 10.52 -12.00 -2.64
CA GLU A 100 11.16 -11.42 -3.84
C GLU A 100 10.23 -10.49 -4.62
N VAL A 101 8.94 -10.86 -4.78
CA VAL A 101 7.94 -9.99 -5.42
C VAL A 101 7.72 -8.72 -4.60
N PHE A 102 7.63 -8.86 -3.28
CA PHE A 102 7.50 -7.73 -2.36
C PHE A 102 8.67 -6.73 -2.50
N LYS A 103 9.91 -7.23 -2.47
CA LYS A 103 11.11 -6.41 -2.69
C LYS A 103 11.10 -5.70 -4.04
N ALA A 104 10.74 -6.43 -5.10
CA ALA A 104 10.66 -5.85 -6.45
C ALA A 104 9.63 -4.71 -6.51
N ASN A 105 8.46 -4.88 -5.88
CA ASN A 105 7.42 -3.86 -5.84
C ASN A 105 7.85 -2.61 -5.05
N LEU A 106 8.46 -2.79 -3.86
CA LEU A 106 8.96 -1.66 -3.07
C LEU A 106 10.05 -0.89 -3.82
N LYS A 107 10.98 -1.61 -4.44
CA LYS A 107 12.03 -1.00 -5.25
C LYS A 107 11.44 -0.22 -6.43
N ALA A 108 10.52 -0.82 -7.17
CA ALA A 108 9.85 -0.16 -8.30
C ALA A 108 9.09 1.09 -7.85
N MET A 109 8.38 1.02 -6.72
CA MET A 109 7.68 2.17 -6.15
C MET A 109 8.63 3.31 -5.78
N HIS A 110 9.79 3.00 -5.22
CA HIS A 110 10.76 4.01 -4.75
C HIS A 110 11.59 4.63 -5.88
N GLU A 111 11.90 3.85 -6.93
CA GLU A 111 12.61 4.36 -8.11
C GLU A 111 11.68 5.08 -9.10
N TYR A 112 10.36 4.99 -8.90
CA TYR A 112 9.37 5.59 -9.79
C TYR A 112 9.22 7.10 -9.56
N LEU A 113 9.39 7.86 -10.64
CA LEU A 113 9.20 9.31 -10.68
C LEU A 113 7.91 9.61 -11.45
N PRO A 114 6.77 9.83 -10.76
CA PRO A 114 5.50 10.11 -11.43
C PRO A 114 5.51 11.48 -12.12
N SER A 115 4.89 11.56 -13.29
CA SER A 115 4.55 12.84 -13.93
C SER A 115 3.21 13.37 -13.40
N PRO A 116 2.92 14.66 -13.60
CA PRO A 116 1.62 15.21 -13.27
C PRO A 116 0.48 14.57 -14.06
N TYR A 117 -0.68 14.45 -13.43
CA TYR A 117 -1.90 13.90 -14.02
C TYR A 117 -3.05 14.90 -13.86
N SER A 118 -3.84 15.08 -14.93
CA SER A 118 -4.90 16.09 -14.95
C SER A 118 -6.31 15.53 -14.87
N GLY A 119 -6.49 14.21 -14.83
CA GLY A 119 -7.82 13.64 -14.71
C GLY A 119 -8.35 13.66 -13.27
N ARG A 120 -9.68 13.48 -13.17
CA ARG A 120 -10.41 13.46 -11.90
C ARG A 120 -9.82 12.42 -10.94
N THR A 121 -9.31 12.91 -9.81
CA THR A 121 -8.64 12.08 -8.81
C THR A 121 -9.30 12.23 -7.44
N VAL A 122 -9.58 11.09 -6.81
CA VAL A 122 -10.13 11.01 -5.45
C VAL A 122 -9.15 10.26 -4.55
N LEU A 123 -8.89 10.78 -3.36
CA LEU A 123 -8.07 10.14 -2.33
C LEU A 123 -8.92 9.78 -1.11
N PHE A 124 -8.99 8.50 -0.77
CA PHE A 124 -9.58 8.01 0.47
C PHE A 124 -8.46 7.81 1.50
N CYS A 125 -8.48 8.54 2.60
CA CYS A 125 -7.44 8.51 3.64
C CYS A 125 -7.95 7.85 4.91
N ALA A 126 -7.16 6.95 5.48
CA ALA A 126 -7.34 6.51 6.86
C ALA A 126 -6.95 7.66 7.80
N SER A 127 -7.93 8.13 8.58
CA SER A 127 -7.81 9.24 9.57
C SER A 127 -7.45 10.64 9.03
N ASP A 128 -7.69 11.66 9.86
CA ASP A 128 -7.58 13.10 9.53
C ASP A 128 -6.14 13.64 9.51
N GLU A 129 -5.10 12.79 9.41
CA GLU A 129 -3.73 13.26 9.18
C GLU A 129 -3.54 13.67 7.71
N VAL A 130 -4.16 14.80 7.36
CA VAL A 130 -4.18 15.42 6.04
C VAL A 130 -2.82 16.08 5.75
N SER A 131 -1.80 15.26 5.54
CA SER A 131 -0.92 15.55 4.41
C SER A 131 -1.59 14.85 3.22
N GLN A 132 -1.65 15.48 2.04
CA GLN A 132 -2.30 14.91 0.83
C GLN A 132 -1.52 13.71 0.25
N ARG A 133 -0.84 12.97 1.13
CA ARG A 133 0.04 11.82 0.93
C ARG A 133 1.00 12.04 -0.24
N GLY A 134 1.38 13.29 -0.50
CA GLY A 134 2.26 13.70 -1.60
C GLY A 134 1.63 13.78 -2.99
N TRP A 135 0.34 13.44 -3.16
CA TRP A 135 -0.28 13.40 -4.49
C TRP A 135 -0.67 14.77 -5.04
N SER A 136 -1.00 15.74 -4.18
CA SER A 136 -1.48 17.05 -4.67
C SER A 136 -0.42 17.92 -5.34
N SER A 137 0.86 17.60 -5.21
CA SER A 137 1.90 18.22 -6.05
C SER A 137 1.93 17.63 -7.47
N LEU A 138 1.27 16.51 -7.70
CA LEU A 138 1.23 15.77 -8.97
C LEU A 138 -0.14 15.89 -9.65
N ALA A 139 -1.22 16.05 -8.89
CA ALA A 139 -2.54 16.34 -9.46
C ALA A 139 -2.60 17.80 -9.94
N THR A 140 -2.89 18.02 -11.21
CA THR A 140 -3.03 19.39 -11.75
C THR A 140 -4.42 19.97 -11.48
N GLU A 141 -5.42 19.11 -11.29
CA GLU A 141 -6.75 19.50 -10.82
C GLU A 141 -6.88 19.30 -9.30
N ALA A 142 -7.86 19.98 -8.70
CA ALA A 142 -8.13 19.83 -7.27
C ALA A 142 -8.58 18.38 -6.97
N MET A 143 -7.91 17.74 -6.02
CA MET A 143 -8.26 16.39 -5.58
C MET A 143 -9.43 16.42 -4.60
N GLU A 144 -10.38 15.51 -4.76
CA GLU A 144 -11.39 15.22 -3.74
C GLU A 144 -10.75 14.30 -2.68
N ILE A 145 -10.94 14.60 -1.40
CA ILE A 145 -10.36 13.81 -0.30
C ILE A 145 -11.46 13.41 0.68
N TYR A 146 -11.53 12.12 0.99
CA TYR A 146 -12.47 11.55 1.94
C TYR A 146 -11.74 10.85 3.08
N THR A 147 -12.03 11.22 4.31
CA THR A 147 -11.54 10.49 5.48
C THR A 147 -12.38 9.24 5.72
N ILE A 148 -11.71 8.10 5.87
CA ILE A 148 -12.29 6.82 6.24
C ILE A 148 -11.80 6.45 7.66
N PRO A 149 -12.69 5.98 8.55
CA PRO A 149 -12.29 5.51 9.88
C PRO A 149 -11.35 4.31 9.79
N GLY A 150 -10.27 4.34 10.57
CA GLY A 150 -9.31 3.25 10.70
C GLY A 150 -7.88 3.68 10.45
N ASP A 151 -7.01 2.68 10.30
CA ASP A 151 -5.62 2.82 9.88
C ASP A 151 -5.43 2.41 8.41
N HIS A 152 -4.19 2.47 7.91
CA HIS A 152 -3.81 2.12 6.54
C HIS A 152 -4.38 0.78 6.06
N TYR A 153 -4.46 -0.23 6.94
CA TYR A 153 -4.99 -1.55 6.61
C TYR A 153 -6.48 -1.67 7.00
N GLY A 154 -6.90 -0.98 8.04
CA GLY A 154 -8.26 -0.95 8.55
C GLY A 154 -9.25 -0.33 7.58
N VAL A 155 -8.80 0.55 6.67
CA VAL A 155 -9.64 1.11 5.59
C VAL A 155 -10.26 0.05 4.68
N LEU A 156 -9.63 -1.12 4.56
CA LEU A 156 -10.10 -2.26 3.76
C LEU A 156 -10.77 -3.36 4.58
N ARG A 157 -11.01 -3.13 5.88
CA ARG A 157 -11.70 -4.05 6.77
C ARG A 157 -12.89 -3.38 7.44
N GLU A 158 -13.77 -4.18 8.03
CA GLU A 158 -14.87 -3.63 8.82
C GLU A 158 -14.37 -2.86 10.06
N PRO A 159 -14.98 -1.71 10.40
CA PRO A 159 -16.09 -1.04 9.69
C PRO A 159 -15.67 -0.05 8.58
N GLY A 160 -14.36 0.14 8.35
CA GLY A 160 -13.84 1.13 7.39
C GLY A 160 -14.24 0.85 5.94
N VAL A 161 -14.28 -0.42 5.55
CA VAL A 161 -14.60 -0.85 4.18
C VAL A 161 -16.04 -0.51 3.77
N GLU A 162 -17.01 -0.57 4.68
CA GLU A 162 -18.39 -0.14 4.42
C GLU A 162 -18.46 1.35 4.09
N VAL A 163 -17.75 2.18 4.86
CA VAL A 163 -17.68 3.63 4.62
C VAL A 163 -16.96 3.92 3.29
N LEU A 164 -15.83 3.25 3.03
CA LEU A 164 -15.10 3.36 1.77
C LEU A 164 -15.98 3.01 0.57
N ALA A 165 -16.68 1.88 0.62
CA ALA A 165 -17.53 1.40 -0.47
C ALA A 165 -18.63 2.42 -0.80
N LYS A 166 -19.32 2.96 0.21
CA LYS A 166 -20.38 3.96 0.03
C LYS A 166 -19.86 5.26 -0.60
N GLN A 167 -18.68 5.73 -0.17
CA GLN A 167 -18.08 6.94 -0.74
C GLN A 167 -17.61 6.70 -2.18
N LEU A 168 -17.02 5.53 -2.45
CA LEU A 168 -16.61 5.15 -3.80
C LEU A 168 -17.81 5.04 -4.75
N GLU A 169 -18.92 4.44 -4.31
CA GLU A 169 -20.17 4.36 -5.07
C GLU A 169 -20.67 5.76 -5.46
N THR A 170 -20.71 6.69 -4.50
CA THR A 170 -21.06 8.10 -4.76
C THR A 170 -20.13 8.74 -5.81
N CYS A 171 -18.82 8.47 -5.75
CA CYS A 171 -17.86 9.00 -6.71
C CYS A 171 -18.10 8.44 -8.13
N LEU A 172 -18.45 7.15 -8.23
CA LEU A 172 -18.71 6.45 -9.48
C LEU A 172 -20.03 6.86 -10.14
N GLU A 173 -21.05 7.22 -9.36
CA GLU A 173 -22.34 7.71 -9.85
C GLU A 173 -22.25 9.14 -10.40
N ASN A 174 -21.38 9.97 -9.83
CA ASN A 174 -21.14 11.36 -10.24
C ASN A 174 -20.28 11.49 -11.52
N ARG A 175 -20.48 10.63 -12.53
CA ARG A 175 -19.83 10.80 -13.84
C ARG A 175 -20.34 12.08 -14.49
N ILE A 176 -19.49 13.10 -14.57
CA ILE A 176 -19.72 14.32 -15.37
C ILE A 176 -19.57 13.95 -16.85
#